data_AF-A0A968SPG1-F1
#
_entry.id   AF-A0A968SPG1-F1
#
_cell.length_a   1.000
_cell.length_b   1.000
_cell.length_c   1.000
_cell.angle_alpha   90.00
_cell.angle_beta   90.00
_cell.angle_gamma   90.00
#
_symmetry.space_group_name_H-M   'P 1'
#
loop_
_entity.id
_entity.type
_entity.pdbx_description
1 polymer ?
#
loop_
_entity_poly.entity_id
_entity_poly.type
_entity_poly.pdbx_seq_one_letter_code
_entity_poly.pdbx_strand_id
1 'polypeptide(L)'
;MTTVNEVSPSSAATIAVADTTVGGSVGGLDYTSKAYRDAYSRINAIVIEGEQEAHNNYLTLAEMVPDAAEELKKLAKMENRHMKGFQACARNLEVIPDMPFAQTFFGELDGNFQAAAQRHDVVTCFVIQSLMIECFAIAAYNIYIPVADDFARKITEGVVKEEYMHLNFGEVWLQEHFDDIKDQIETANAQSLPLIWKMLQQVDDDVKVLQMDREAIVEDFMSSYGEALSNIGFSTREVMRLSAQGLRAA
;
A
#
# COMPACT_ATOMS: atom_id res chain seq x y z
N MET A 1 36.47 36.59 -49.71
CA MET A 1 36.96 35.44 -50.50
C MET A 1 37.81 34.60 -49.57
N THR A 2 37.21 33.57 -48.97
CA THR A 2 37.91 32.70 -48.03
C THR A 2 37.26 31.31 -48.06
N THR A 3 38.04 30.35 -48.56
CA THR A 3 38.08 28.91 -48.25
C THR A 3 36.78 28.11 -48.19
N VAL A 4 36.62 27.26 -49.20
CA VAL A 4 35.79 26.05 -49.19
C VAL A 4 36.53 24.99 -48.38
N ASN A 5 35.90 24.43 -47.34
CA ASN A 5 36.35 23.22 -46.66
C ASN A 5 35.26 22.15 -46.81
N GLU A 6 35.66 21.03 -47.42
CA GLU A 6 34.92 19.78 -47.50
C GLU A 6 34.67 19.20 -46.10
N VAL A 7 33.47 18.66 -45.87
CA VAL A 7 33.18 17.76 -44.75
C VAL A 7 32.58 16.50 -45.32
N SER A 8 33.26 15.37 -45.08
CA SER A 8 32.84 14.01 -45.43
C SER A 8 31.52 13.60 -44.74
N PRO A 9 30.71 12.72 -45.36
CA PRO A 9 29.55 12.15 -44.69
C PRO A 9 30.01 11.06 -43.73
N SER A 10 29.95 11.36 -42.42
CA SER A 10 30.10 10.38 -41.35
C SER A 10 28.89 9.44 -41.34
N SER A 11 29.20 8.14 -41.23
CA SER A 11 28.33 6.97 -41.14
C SER A 11 26.95 7.20 -40.49
N ALA A 12 25.90 6.86 -41.23
CA ALA A 12 24.58 6.59 -40.68
C ALA A 12 24.65 5.32 -39.82
N ALA A 13 24.62 5.48 -38.50
CA ALA A 13 24.38 4.38 -37.58
C ALA A 13 22.87 4.08 -37.60
N THR A 14 22.51 2.98 -38.24
CA THR A 14 21.19 2.38 -38.18
C THR A 14 20.86 2.06 -36.72
N ILE A 15 19.96 2.83 -36.11
CA ILE A 15 19.38 2.48 -34.82
C ILE A 15 18.49 1.26 -35.06
N ALA A 16 18.96 0.09 -34.65
CA ALA A 16 18.13 -1.09 -34.55
C ALA A 16 17.04 -0.81 -33.51
N VAL A 17 15.78 -0.82 -33.93
CA VAL A 17 14.63 -0.87 -33.03
C VAL A 17 14.71 -2.23 -32.34
N ALA A 18 15.07 -2.21 -31.05
CA ALA A 18 15.01 -3.41 -30.24
C ALA A 18 13.54 -3.80 -30.06
N ASP A 19 13.25 -5.01 -30.50
CA ASP A 19 12.00 -5.73 -30.32
C ASP A 19 11.63 -5.75 -28.83
N THR A 20 10.50 -5.15 -28.45
CA THR A 20 9.94 -5.22 -27.11
C THR A 20 9.35 -6.60 -26.89
N THR A 21 10.21 -7.56 -26.54
CA THR A 21 9.78 -8.85 -26.01
C THR A 21 9.26 -8.63 -24.58
N VAL A 22 7.96 -8.87 -24.40
CA VAL A 22 7.31 -9.07 -23.11
C VAL A 22 8.01 -10.23 -22.39
N GLY A 23 8.42 -10.03 -21.14
CA GLY A 23 8.96 -11.08 -20.26
C GLY A 23 10.43 -10.90 -19.90
N GLY A 24 10.76 -9.85 -19.15
CA GLY A 24 12.07 -9.73 -18.50
C GLY A 24 12.03 -10.41 -17.14
N SER A 25 12.82 -11.47 -16.93
CA SER A 25 13.05 -12.05 -15.61
C SER A 25 13.97 -11.14 -14.80
N VAL A 26 13.48 -10.59 -13.69
CA VAL A 26 14.32 -9.98 -12.67
C VAL A 26 14.43 -10.98 -11.53
N GLY A 27 15.65 -11.29 -11.08
CA GLY A 27 15.87 -12.22 -9.96
C GLY A 27 15.54 -13.70 -10.23
N GLY A 28 15.18 -14.08 -11.47
CA GLY A 28 14.83 -15.47 -11.81
C GLY A 28 13.34 -15.81 -11.67
N LEU A 29 12.47 -14.83 -11.46
CA LEU A 29 11.01 -14.98 -11.51
C LEU A 29 10.52 -15.15 -12.94
N ASP A 30 9.64 -16.14 -13.17
CA ASP A 30 8.85 -16.29 -14.39
C ASP A 30 7.44 -15.74 -14.16
N TYR A 31 7.26 -14.47 -14.52
CA TYR A 31 6.00 -13.73 -14.44
C TYR A 31 4.89 -14.32 -15.32
N THR A 32 5.25 -15.17 -16.29
CA THR A 32 4.29 -15.81 -17.21
C THR A 32 3.78 -17.15 -16.70
N SER A 33 4.44 -17.71 -15.67
CA SER A 33 4.10 -19.02 -15.14
C SER A 33 2.68 -19.05 -14.55
N LYS A 34 2.01 -20.20 -14.66
CA LYS A 34 0.67 -20.40 -14.09
C LYS A 34 0.67 -20.18 -12.57
N ALA A 35 1.73 -20.60 -11.88
CA ALA A 35 1.84 -20.42 -10.43
C ALA A 35 1.93 -18.93 -10.05
N TYR A 36 2.79 -18.17 -10.75
CA TYR A 36 2.91 -16.74 -10.52
C TYR A 36 1.58 -16.01 -10.77
N ARG A 37 0.96 -16.23 -11.93
CA ARG A 37 -0.32 -15.56 -12.30
C ARG A 37 -1.47 -15.94 -11.36
N ASP A 38 -1.49 -17.16 -10.82
CA ASP A 38 -2.47 -17.59 -9.83
C ASP A 38 -2.30 -16.84 -8.50
N ALA A 39 -1.08 -16.81 -7.94
CA ALA A 39 -0.81 -16.04 -6.72
C ALA A 39 -1.02 -14.53 -6.93
N TYR A 40 -0.55 -14.01 -8.07
CA TYR A 40 -0.71 -12.60 -8.44
C TYR A 40 -2.19 -12.20 -8.56
N SER A 41 -3.08 -13.12 -8.95
CA SER A 41 -4.52 -12.82 -9.03
C SER A 41 -5.12 -12.42 -7.68
N ARG A 42 -4.66 -13.05 -6.59
CA ARG A 42 -5.11 -12.75 -5.22
C ARG A 42 -4.39 -11.54 -4.64
N ILE A 43 -3.07 -11.48 -4.76
CA ILE A 43 -2.28 -10.34 -4.24
C ILE A 43 -2.68 -9.04 -4.94
N ASN A 44 -2.80 -9.04 -6.26
CA ASN A 44 -3.23 -7.84 -6.99
C ASN A 44 -4.69 -7.49 -6.66
N ALA A 45 -5.56 -8.46 -6.41
CA ALA A 45 -6.93 -8.17 -5.98
C ALA A 45 -6.98 -7.52 -4.60
N ILE A 46 -6.16 -8.00 -3.65
CA ILE A 46 -6.01 -7.38 -2.32
C ILE A 46 -5.60 -5.92 -2.48
N VAL A 47 -4.58 -5.63 -3.29
CA VAL A 47 -4.15 -4.24 -3.48
C VAL A 47 -5.28 -3.40 -4.11
N ILE A 48 -5.96 -3.89 -5.15
CA ILE A 48 -7.09 -3.15 -5.75
C ILE A 48 -8.23 -2.89 -4.75
N GLU A 49 -8.59 -3.88 -3.93
CA GLU A 49 -9.66 -3.75 -2.95
C GLU A 49 -9.26 -2.79 -1.83
N GLY A 50 -8.03 -2.89 -1.32
CA GLY A 50 -7.51 -1.98 -0.29
C GLY A 50 -7.54 -0.52 -0.75
N GLU A 51 -7.17 -0.25 -2.00
CA GLU A 51 -7.25 1.09 -2.60
C GLU A 51 -8.71 1.56 -2.79
N GLN A 52 -9.62 0.65 -3.11
CA GLN A 52 -11.04 0.98 -3.23
C GLN A 52 -11.67 1.27 -1.87
N GLU A 53 -11.33 0.50 -0.83
CA GLU A 53 -11.71 0.73 0.54
C GLU A 53 -11.13 2.05 1.05
N ALA A 54 -9.84 2.31 0.83
CA ALA A 54 -9.19 3.57 1.21
C ALA A 54 -9.87 4.79 0.58
N HIS A 55 -10.18 4.74 -0.72
CA HIS A 55 -10.98 5.77 -1.39
C HIS A 55 -12.31 6.02 -0.65
N ASN A 56 -13.03 4.97 -0.30
CA ASN A 56 -14.34 5.07 0.34
C ASN A 56 -14.21 5.60 1.78
N ASN A 57 -13.22 5.09 2.53
CA ASN A 57 -12.93 5.47 3.90
C ASN A 57 -12.58 6.96 4.01
N TYR A 58 -11.76 7.47 3.09
CA TYR A 58 -11.45 8.91 3.04
C TYR A 58 -12.66 9.77 2.69
N LEU A 59 -13.59 9.29 1.85
CA LEU A 59 -14.86 10.01 1.62
C LEU A 59 -15.74 10.02 2.87
N THR A 60 -15.84 8.90 3.59
CA THR A 60 -16.56 8.82 4.87
C THR A 60 -15.93 9.75 5.92
N LEU A 61 -14.60 9.74 6.06
CA LEU A 61 -13.88 10.66 6.94
C LEU A 61 -14.12 12.13 6.56
N ALA A 62 -14.22 12.45 5.27
CA ALA A 62 -14.52 13.81 4.80
C ALA A 62 -15.91 14.29 5.23
N GLU A 63 -16.87 13.39 5.44
CA GLU A 63 -18.19 13.71 6.00
C GLU A 63 -18.12 13.90 7.52
N MET A 64 -17.29 13.11 8.21
CA MET A 64 -17.15 13.13 9.66
C MET A 64 -16.28 14.27 10.19
N VAL A 65 -15.34 14.77 9.38
CA VAL A 65 -14.40 15.86 9.72
C VAL A 65 -14.53 17.00 8.70
N PRO A 66 -15.61 17.82 8.78
CA PRO A 66 -15.93 18.81 7.75
C PRO A 66 -14.82 19.83 7.49
N ASP A 67 -14.06 20.21 8.53
CA ASP A 67 -12.97 21.17 8.43
C ASP A 67 -11.78 20.65 7.60
N ALA A 68 -11.64 19.32 7.50
CA ALA A 68 -10.63 18.65 6.69
C ALA A 68 -11.19 18.02 5.40
N ALA A 69 -12.48 18.20 5.11
CA ALA A 69 -13.17 17.47 4.06
C ALA A 69 -12.53 17.62 2.67
N GLU A 70 -12.04 18.81 2.34
CA GLU A 70 -11.41 19.03 1.03
C GLU A 70 -10.06 18.33 0.90
N GLU A 71 -9.31 18.19 1.98
CA GLU A 71 -8.05 17.46 1.96
C GLU A 71 -8.31 15.94 1.89
N LEU A 72 -9.22 15.44 2.72
CA LEU A 72 -9.63 14.03 2.72
C LEU A 72 -10.18 13.58 1.35
N LYS A 73 -10.96 14.44 0.66
CA LYS A 73 -11.40 14.16 -0.72
C LYS A 73 -10.26 14.12 -1.73
N LYS A 74 -9.13 14.81 -1.51
CA LYS A 74 -7.94 14.70 -2.37
C LYS A 74 -7.23 13.36 -2.15
N LEU A 75 -7.11 12.93 -0.88
CA LEU A 75 -6.58 11.60 -0.54
C LEU A 75 -7.45 10.51 -1.17
N ALA A 76 -8.78 10.56 -1.02
CA ALA A 76 -9.68 9.64 -1.71
C ALA A 76 -9.42 9.58 -3.23
N LYS A 77 -9.28 10.74 -3.89
CA LYS A 77 -8.96 10.80 -5.33
C LYS A 77 -7.59 10.23 -5.68
N MET A 78 -6.65 10.21 -4.74
CA MET A 78 -5.32 9.60 -4.88
C MET A 78 -5.43 8.08 -4.93
N GLU A 79 -6.15 7.48 -3.98
CA GLU A 79 -6.38 6.02 -3.95
C GLU A 79 -7.08 5.49 -5.20
N ASN A 80 -8.06 6.25 -5.73
CA ASN A 80 -8.69 5.86 -7.00
C ASN A 80 -7.72 5.92 -8.19
N ARG A 81 -6.65 6.74 -8.14
CA ARG A 81 -5.57 6.69 -9.15
C ARG A 81 -4.67 5.48 -8.92
N HIS A 82 -4.28 5.20 -7.67
CA HIS A 82 -3.48 4.04 -7.30
C HIS A 82 -4.17 2.74 -7.72
N MET A 83 -5.45 2.55 -7.35
CA MET A 83 -6.30 1.45 -7.78
C MET A 83 -6.24 1.22 -9.30
N LYS A 84 -6.36 2.28 -10.10
CA LYS A 84 -6.29 2.18 -11.57
C LYS A 84 -4.91 1.78 -12.07
N GLY A 85 -3.86 2.21 -11.37
CA GLY A 85 -2.48 1.77 -11.59
C GLY A 85 -2.33 0.26 -11.37
N PHE A 86 -2.81 -0.26 -10.25
CA PHE A 86 -2.75 -1.69 -9.94
C PHE A 86 -3.65 -2.54 -10.84
N GLN A 87 -4.81 -2.03 -11.25
CA GLN A 87 -5.60 -2.64 -12.33
C GLN A 87 -4.84 -2.73 -13.66
N ALA A 88 -3.95 -1.76 -13.96
CA ALA A 88 -3.09 -1.83 -15.13
C ALA A 88 -1.99 -2.88 -14.99
N CYS A 89 -1.47 -3.10 -13.78
CA CYS A 89 -0.48 -4.15 -13.50
C CYS A 89 -1.06 -5.55 -13.76
N ALA A 90 -2.29 -5.84 -13.31
CA ALA A 90 -2.98 -7.07 -13.67
C ALA A 90 -3.18 -7.25 -15.18
N ARG A 91 -3.61 -6.19 -15.90
CA ARG A 91 -3.76 -6.25 -17.36
C ARG A 91 -2.44 -6.54 -18.07
N ASN A 92 -1.33 -5.97 -17.60
CA ASN A 92 0.00 -6.20 -18.16
C ASN A 92 0.43 -7.67 -18.10
N LEU A 93 0.05 -8.37 -17.02
CA LEU A 93 0.35 -9.79 -16.82
C LEU A 93 -0.78 -10.73 -17.28
N GLU A 94 -1.79 -10.16 -17.96
CA GLU A 94 -3.01 -10.88 -18.39
C GLU A 94 -3.71 -11.62 -17.23
N VAL A 95 -3.64 -11.09 -16.02
CA VAL A 95 -4.24 -11.67 -14.82
C VAL A 95 -5.63 -11.08 -14.59
N ILE A 96 -6.60 -11.93 -14.23
CA ILE A 96 -7.90 -11.48 -13.74
C ILE A 96 -7.81 -11.47 -12.20
N PRO A 97 -7.95 -10.30 -11.53
CA PRO A 97 -7.90 -10.23 -10.08
C PRO A 97 -9.06 -10.99 -9.43
N ASP A 98 -8.78 -11.76 -8.38
CA ASP A 98 -9.78 -12.47 -7.57
C ASP A 98 -10.42 -11.52 -6.53
N MET A 99 -11.31 -10.65 -7.00
CA MET A 99 -11.97 -9.66 -6.13
C MET A 99 -12.80 -10.28 -4.98
N PRO A 100 -13.53 -11.41 -5.16
CA PRO A 100 -14.22 -12.06 -4.04
C PRO A 100 -13.28 -12.50 -2.91
N PHE A 101 -12.08 -12.97 -3.25
CA PHE A 101 -11.05 -13.27 -2.25
C PHE A 101 -10.64 -12.01 -1.49
N ALA A 102 -10.34 -10.92 -2.21
CA ALA A 102 -9.91 -9.66 -1.61
C ALA A 102 -10.97 -9.02 -0.69
N GLN A 103 -12.24 -9.05 -1.09
CA GLN A 103 -13.36 -8.58 -0.25
C GLN A 103 -13.49 -9.38 1.04
N THR A 104 -13.27 -10.70 0.96
CA THR A 104 -13.26 -11.57 2.15
C THR A 104 -12.04 -11.27 3.03
N PHE A 105 -10.89 -11.00 2.42
CA PHE A 105 -9.63 -10.70 3.10
C PHE A 105 -9.73 -9.44 3.98
N PHE A 106 -10.36 -8.37 3.49
CA PHE A 106 -10.54 -7.13 4.25
C PHE A 106 -11.79 -7.09 5.13
N GLY A 107 -12.78 -7.96 4.90
CA GLY A 107 -14.13 -7.80 5.47
C GLY A 107 -14.22 -7.62 6.99
N GLU A 108 -13.30 -8.19 7.78
CA GLU A 108 -13.26 -7.95 9.23
C GLU A 108 -12.73 -6.55 9.58
N LEU A 109 -11.69 -6.08 8.87
CA LEU A 109 -11.09 -4.77 9.10
C LEU A 109 -12.00 -3.65 8.58
N ASP A 110 -12.59 -3.81 7.39
CA ASP A 110 -13.63 -2.91 6.87
C ASP A 110 -14.82 -2.87 7.83
N GLY A 111 -15.29 -4.03 8.31
CA GLY A 111 -16.36 -4.10 9.30
C GLY A 111 -16.07 -3.29 10.56
N ASN A 112 -14.83 -3.30 11.07
CA ASN A 112 -14.41 -2.48 12.19
C ASN A 112 -14.44 -0.97 11.84
N PHE A 113 -13.96 -0.59 10.65
CA PHE A 113 -14.02 0.80 10.18
C PHE A 113 -15.47 1.29 10.06
N GLN A 114 -16.33 0.54 9.38
CA GLN A 114 -17.74 0.91 9.19
C GLN A 114 -18.48 1.02 10.53
N ALA A 115 -18.21 0.12 11.47
CA ALA A 115 -18.79 0.18 12.80
C ALA A 115 -18.32 1.40 13.60
N ALA A 116 -17.05 1.82 13.46
CA ALA A 116 -16.54 3.04 14.05
C ALA A 116 -17.17 4.29 13.40
N ALA A 117 -17.25 4.32 12.07
CA ALA A 117 -17.85 5.42 11.31
C ALA A 117 -19.32 5.65 11.71
N GLN A 118 -20.12 4.57 11.83
CA GLN A 118 -21.51 4.64 12.27
C GLN A 118 -21.68 5.22 13.69
N ARG A 119 -20.66 5.07 14.55
CA ARG A 119 -20.65 5.65 15.91
C ARG A 119 -20.01 7.03 15.96
N HIS A 120 -19.63 7.61 14.81
CA HIS A 120 -18.84 8.83 14.73
C HIS A 120 -17.51 8.76 15.48
N ASP A 121 -16.92 7.56 15.59
CA ASP A 121 -15.61 7.33 16.20
C ASP A 121 -14.50 7.60 15.19
N VAL A 122 -14.21 8.88 14.98
CA VAL A 122 -13.19 9.37 14.03
C VAL A 122 -11.79 8.84 14.38
N VAL A 123 -11.49 8.68 15.66
CA VAL A 123 -10.17 8.21 16.13
C VAL A 123 -9.92 6.79 15.66
N THR A 124 -10.87 5.88 15.89
CA THR A 124 -10.74 4.49 15.43
C THR A 124 -10.66 4.42 13.91
N CYS A 125 -11.44 5.23 13.18
CA CYS A 125 -11.35 5.30 11.72
C CYS A 125 -9.97 5.73 11.23
N PHE A 126 -9.35 6.77 11.81
CA PHE A 126 -7.99 7.20 11.44
C PHE A 126 -6.93 6.18 11.82
N VAL A 127 -7.07 5.50 12.97
CA VAL A 127 -6.13 4.44 13.35
C VAL A 127 -6.17 3.28 12.35
N ILE A 128 -7.36 2.87 11.91
CA ILE A 128 -7.50 1.79 10.91
C ILE A 128 -6.96 2.24 9.55
N GLN A 129 -7.49 3.33 9.00
CA GLN A 129 -7.15 3.77 7.65
C GLN A 129 -5.72 4.33 7.62
N SER A 130 -5.52 5.48 8.27
CA SER A 130 -4.33 6.30 8.10
C SER A 130 -3.08 5.77 8.81
N LEU A 131 -3.21 4.82 9.73
CA LEU A 131 -2.04 4.16 10.34
C LEU A 131 -1.90 2.71 9.88
N MET A 132 -2.85 1.84 10.23
CA MET A 132 -2.67 0.40 10.00
C MET A 132 -2.65 0.03 8.51
N ILE A 133 -3.63 0.50 7.73
CA ILE A 133 -3.72 0.20 6.30
C ILE A 133 -2.56 0.88 5.55
N GLU A 134 -2.29 2.16 5.80
CA GLU A 134 -1.18 2.86 5.12
C GLU A 134 0.19 2.23 5.42
N CYS A 135 0.48 1.93 6.69
CA CYS A 135 1.74 1.28 7.05
C CYS A 135 1.85 -0.11 6.41
N PHE A 136 0.74 -0.85 6.32
CA PHE A 136 0.72 -2.17 5.69
C PHE A 136 0.93 -2.08 4.18
N ALA A 137 0.29 -1.11 3.51
CA ALA A 137 0.45 -0.85 2.09
C ALA A 137 1.90 -0.46 1.76
N ILE A 138 2.47 0.52 2.46
CA ILE A 138 3.87 0.95 2.30
C ILE A 138 4.83 -0.24 2.45
N ALA A 139 4.65 -1.04 3.50
CA ALA A 139 5.47 -2.23 3.72
C ALA A 139 5.36 -3.24 2.57
N ALA A 140 4.15 -3.59 2.16
CA ALA A 140 3.94 -4.52 1.04
C ALA A 140 4.56 -3.98 -0.26
N TYR A 141 4.43 -2.68 -0.53
CA TYR A 141 4.96 -2.05 -1.73
C TYR A 141 6.49 -2.01 -1.74
N ASN A 142 7.13 -1.66 -0.63
CA ASN A 142 8.58 -1.65 -0.49
C ASN A 142 9.18 -3.05 -0.72
N ILE A 143 8.52 -4.10 -0.22
CA ILE A 143 8.99 -5.47 -0.41
C ILE A 143 8.66 -6.01 -1.81
N TYR A 144 7.60 -5.52 -2.46
CA TYR A 144 7.25 -5.92 -3.82
C TYR A 144 8.16 -5.28 -4.89
N ILE A 145 8.53 -4.01 -4.76
CA ILE A 145 9.31 -3.25 -5.77
C ILE A 145 10.56 -4.01 -6.29
N PRO A 146 11.41 -4.61 -5.44
CA PRO A 146 12.60 -5.34 -5.89
C PRO A 146 12.30 -6.56 -6.76
N VAL A 147 11.16 -7.22 -6.54
CA VAL A 147 10.77 -8.48 -7.20
C VAL A 147 9.70 -8.30 -8.29
N ALA A 148 9.12 -7.11 -8.39
CA ALA A 148 8.13 -6.75 -9.40
C ALA A 148 8.70 -6.79 -10.83
N ASP A 149 7.83 -7.09 -11.80
CA ASP A 149 8.13 -6.84 -13.22
C ASP A 149 8.31 -5.34 -13.49
N ASP A 150 9.00 -4.98 -14.56
CA ASP A 150 9.38 -3.59 -14.83
C ASP A 150 8.18 -2.62 -14.95
N PHE A 151 7.04 -3.10 -15.44
CA PHE A 151 5.83 -2.27 -15.54
C PHE A 151 5.25 -2.01 -14.16
N ALA A 152 5.02 -3.07 -13.37
CA ALA A 152 4.46 -2.94 -12.04
C ALA A 152 5.41 -2.18 -11.09
N ARG A 153 6.73 -2.42 -11.17
CA ARG A 153 7.74 -1.69 -10.39
C ARG A 153 7.56 -0.18 -10.51
N LYS A 154 7.49 0.32 -11.75
CA LYS A 154 7.37 1.76 -12.00
C LYS A 154 6.07 2.35 -11.46
N ILE A 155 4.97 1.59 -11.51
CA ILE A 155 3.69 2.01 -10.93
C ILE A 155 3.83 2.08 -9.41
N THR A 156 4.30 0.99 -8.78
CA THR A 156 4.44 0.91 -7.32
C THR A 156 5.42 1.95 -6.76
N GLU A 157 6.53 2.23 -7.43
CA GLU A 157 7.46 3.32 -7.05
C GLU A 157 6.81 4.71 -7.12
N GLY A 158 5.83 4.91 -8.01
CA GLY A 158 5.04 6.13 -8.08
C GLY A 158 4.09 6.24 -6.90
N VAL A 159 3.38 5.14 -6.61
CA VAL A 159 2.42 5.03 -5.50
C VAL A 159 3.11 5.27 -4.15
N VAL A 160 4.23 4.58 -3.85
CA VAL A 160 4.96 4.74 -2.58
C VAL A 160 5.36 6.19 -2.29
N LYS A 161 5.70 6.98 -3.32
CA LYS A 161 6.02 8.42 -3.13
C LYS A 161 4.80 9.23 -2.73
N GLU A 162 3.61 8.81 -3.15
CA GLU A 162 2.32 9.42 -2.83
C GLU A 162 1.82 8.95 -1.45
N GLU A 163 2.01 7.68 -1.07
CA GLU A 163 1.52 7.11 0.20
C GLU A 163 2.00 7.81 1.48
N TYR A 164 3.21 8.36 1.48
CA TYR A 164 3.71 9.12 2.63
C TYR A 164 2.84 10.35 2.94
N MET A 165 2.05 10.86 1.98
CA MET A 165 1.08 11.93 2.22
C MET A 165 -0.15 11.45 3.00
N HIS A 166 -0.61 10.21 2.77
CA HIS A 166 -1.76 9.62 3.47
C HIS A 166 -1.46 9.40 4.94
N LEU A 167 -0.35 8.71 5.23
CA LEU A 167 0.12 8.44 6.58
C LEU A 167 0.26 9.74 7.37
N ASN A 168 0.89 10.76 6.76
CA ASN A 168 1.15 12.04 7.41
C ASN A 168 -0.14 12.79 7.80
N PHE A 169 -1.22 12.73 6.99
CA PHE A 169 -2.45 13.46 7.35
C PHE A 169 -3.08 12.92 8.64
N GLY A 170 -3.32 11.60 8.71
CA GLY A 170 -3.95 11.00 9.89
C GLY A 170 -3.03 11.03 11.11
N GLU A 171 -1.72 10.85 10.91
CA GLU A 171 -0.71 10.99 11.97
C GLU A 171 -0.76 12.38 12.62
N VAL A 172 -0.73 13.46 11.82
CA VAL A 172 -0.81 14.84 12.32
C VAL A 172 -2.14 15.09 13.02
N TRP A 173 -3.27 14.63 12.44
CA TRP A 173 -4.57 14.81 13.09
C TRP A 173 -4.61 14.12 14.45
N LEU A 174 -4.13 12.88 14.56
CA LEU A 174 -4.08 12.15 15.82
C LEU A 174 -3.11 12.79 16.83
N GLN A 175 -1.99 13.33 16.36
CA GLN A 175 -1.02 14.05 17.18
C GLN A 175 -1.64 15.31 17.81
N GLU A 176 -2.33 16.13 17.01
CA GLU A 176 -2.94 17.39 17.46
C GLU A 176 -4.00 17.19 18.55
N HIS A 177 -4.59 15.99 18.62
CA HIS A 177 -5.65 15.64 19.58
C HIS A 177 -5.18 14.65 20.66
N PHE A 178 -3.90 14.29 20.68
CA PHE A 178 -3.37 13.11 21.38
C PHE A 178 -3.77 13.01 22.85
N ASP A 179 -3.66 14.11 23.61
CA ASP A 179 -3.95 14.14 25.05
C ASP A 179 -5.40 13.73 25.37
N ASP A 180 -6.34 14.00 24.46
CA ASP A 180 -7.76 13.71 24.64
C ASP A 180 -8.16 12.31 24.12
N ILE A 181 -7.40 11.76 23.18
CA ILE A 181 -7.80 10.55 22.42
C ILE A 181 -6.89 9.35 22.64
N LYS A 182 -5.83 9.47 23.43
CA LYS A 182 -4.84 8.41 23.65
C LYS A 182 -5.48 7.05 23.95
N ASP A 183 -6.38 6.98 24.94
CA ASP A 183 -7.06 5.74 25.34
C ASP A 183 -7.91 5.13 24.20
N GLN A 184 -8.45 5.98 23.32
CA GLN A 184 -9.22 5.53 22.14
C GLN A 184 -8.28 4.93 21.09
N ILE A 185 -7.10 5.54 20.85
CA ILE A 185 -6.08 4.96 19.98
C ILE A 185 -5.63 3.59 20.51
N GLU A 186 -5.39 3.47 21.81
CA GLU A 186 -5.01 2.18 22.42
C GLU A 186 -6.11 1.12 22.24
N THR A 187 -7.37 1.52 22.37
CA THR A 187 -8.53 0.64 22.19
C THR A 187 -8.66 0.19 20.73
N ALA A 188 -8.55 1.11 19.78
CA ALA A 188 -8.55 0.83 18.35
C ALA A 188 -7.39 -0.11 17.96
N ASN A 189 -6.19 0.13 18.50
CA ASN A 189 -5.03 -0.73 18.30
C ASN A 189 -5.31 -2.17 18.77
N ALA A 190 -5.84 -2.33 19.98
CA ALA A 190 -6.11 -3.64 20.56
C ALA A 190 -7.16 -4.46 19.77
N GLN A 191 -8.10 -3.78 19.12
CA GLN A 191 -9.16 -4.41 18.33
C GLN A 191 -8.71 -4.78 16.91
N SER A 192 -7.92 -3.91 16.27
CA SER A 192 -7.67 -4.00 14.83
C SER A 192 -6.29 -4.55 14.49
N LEU A 193 -5.25 -4.32 15.30
CA LEU A 193 -3.90 -4.81 15.00
C LEU A 193 -3.80 -6.34 14.87
N PRO A 194 -4.53 -7.15 15.68
CA PRO A 194 -4.56 -8.60 15.49
C PRO A 194 -5.06 -9.05 14.10
N LEU A 195 -5.91 -8.25 13.46
CA LEU A 195 -6.42 -8.54 12.12
C LEU A 195 -5.33 -8.40 11.06
N ILE A 196 -4.42 -7.43 11.20
CA ILE A 196 -3.28 -7.25 10.28
C ILE A 196 -2.37 -8.50 10.28
N TRP A 197 -2.14 -9.12 11.44
CA TRP A 197 -1.42 -10.40 11.51
C TRP A 197 -2.17 -11.56 10.88
N LYS A 198 -3.47 -11.65 11.10
CA LYS A 198 -4.31 -12.64 10.44
C LYS A 198 -4.27 -12.48 8.91
N MET A 199 -4.32 -11.25 8.42
CA MET A 199 -4.18 -10.91 7.00
C MET A 199 -2.83 -11.35 6.46
N LEU A 200 -1.72 -11.05 7.13
CA LEU A 200 -0.38 -11.50 6.74
C LEU A 200 -0.24 -13.03 6.67
N GLN A 201 -0.86 -13.76 7.59
CA GLN A 201 -0.86 -15.23 7.57
C GLN A 201 -1.65 -15.78 6.39
N GLN A 202 -2.76 -15.14 5.99
CA GLN A 202 -3.60 -15.61 4.89
C GLN A 202 -2.92 -15.55 3.52
N VAL A 203 -1.90 -14.71 3.35
CA VAL A 203 -1.21 -14.51 2.07
C VAL A 203 0.19 -15.12 2.01
N ASP A 204 0.62 -15.86 3.04
CA ASP A 204 2.00 -16.38 3.16
C ASP A 204 2.46 -17.18 1.94
N ASP A 205 1.60 -18.05 1.43
CA ASP A 205 1.91 -18.86 0.25
C ASP A 205 2.01 -18.01 -1.03
N ASP A 206 1.15 -17.00 -1.18
CA ASP A 206 1.11 -16.15 -2.36
C ASP A 206 2.30 -15.17 -2.41
N VAL A 207 2.60 -14.52 -1.29
CA VAL A 207 3.76 -13.61 -1.20
C VAL A 207 5.06 -14.37 -1.44
N LYS A 208 5.15 -15.63 -0.99
CA LYS A 208 6.29 -16.50 -1.28
C LYS A 208 6.43 -16.84 -2.76
N VAL A 209 5.33 -17.08 -3.47
CA VAL A 209 5.36 -17.29 -4.94
C VAL A 209 5.85 -16.03 -5.66
N LEU A 210 5.46 -14.86 -5.17
CA LEU A 210 5.94 -13.56 -5.67
C LEU A 210 7.37 -13.21 -5.20
N GLN A 211 8.02 -14.08 -4.42
CA GLN A 211 9.31 -13.85 -3.75
C GLN A 211 9.36 -12.63 -2.83
N MET A 212 8.23 -12.24 -2.27
CA MET A 212 8.14 -11.25 -1.21
C MET A 212 8.39 -11.94 0.14
N ASP A 213 9.41 -11.51 0.87
CA ASP A 213 9.72 -12.05 2.18
C ASP A 213 8.72 -11.57 3.24
N ARG A 214 7.92 -12.48 3.80
CA ARG A 214 6.94 -12.17 4.85
C ARG A 214 7.59 -11.53 6.06
N GLU A 215 8.77 -11.99 6.47
CA GLU A 215 9.46 -11.43 7.65
C GLU A 215 9.88 -9.99 7.38
N ALA A 216 10.30 -9.68 6.15
CA ALA A 216 10.62 -8.31 5.74
C ALA A 216 9.37 -7.42 5.70
N ILE A 217 8.20 -7.93 5.26
CA ILE A 217 6.93 -7.17 5.31
C ILE A 217 6.56 -6.85 6.76
N VAL A 218 6.69 -7.84 7.66
CA VAL A 218 6.43 -7.68 9.10
C VAL A 218 7.38 -6.65 9.70
N GLU A 219 8.67 -6.71 9.38
CA GLU A 219 9.68 -5.75 9.87
C GLU A 219 9.36 -4.33 9.41
N ASP A 220 9.11 -4.12 8.12
CA ASP A 220 8.85 -2.79 7.55
C ASP A 220 7.53 -2.20 8.09
N PHE A 221 6.48 -3.03 8.21
CA PHE A 221 5.22 -2.62 8.84
C PHE A 221 5.43 -2.19 10.30
N MET A 222 6.13 -3.00 11.10
CA MET A 222 6.34 -2.70 12.53
C MET A 222 7.21 -1.48 12.74
N SER A 223 8.19 -1.25 11.86
CA SER A 223 9.00 -0.04 11.87
C SER A 223 8.14 1.19 11.57
N SER A 224 7.43 1.19 10.44
CA SER A 224 6.59 2.31 10.02
C SER A 224 5.47 2.63 11.02
N TYR A 225 4.74 1.60 11.47
CA TYR A 225 3.67 1.77 12.46
C TYR A 225 4.20 2.24 13.82
N GLY A 226 5.37 1.73 14.25
CA GLY A 226 6.01 2.16 15.47
C GLY A 226 6.49 3.61 15.43
N GLU A 227 7.03 4.05 14.29
CA GLU A 227 7.41 5.44 14.04
C GLU A 227 6.19 6.36 14.09
N ALA A 228 5.11 5.99 13.39
CA ALA A 228 3.87 6.78 13.39
C ALA A 228 3.27 6.94 14.81
N LEU A 229 3.24 5.85 15.60
CA LEU A 229 2.82 5.92 17.01
C LEU A 229 3.74 6.83 17.84
N SER A 230 5.05 6.77 17.61
CA SER A 230 6.01 7.63 18.30
C SER A 230 5.80 9.10 17.95
N ASN A 231 5.54 9.41 16.68
CA ASN A 231 5.30 10.77 16.21
C ASN A 231 4.00 11.35 16.77
N ILE A 232 2.94 10.54 16.88
CA ILE A 232 1.68 10.92 17.52
C ILE A 232 1.86 11.33 18.98
N GLY A 233 2.80 10.70 19.70
CA GLY A 233 3.16 11.07 21.07
C GLY A 233 3.32 9.90 22.04
N PHE A 234 3.21 8.65 21.58
CA PHE A 234 3.46 7.50 22.44
C PHE A 234 4.94 7.38 22.81
N SER A 235 5.22 7.04 24.07
CA SER A 235 6.58 6.73 24.50
C SER A 235 7.06 5.42 23.90
N THR A 236 8.39 5.22 23.80
CA THR A 236 8.98 3.96 23.31
C THR A 236 8.42 2.72 24.02
N ARG A 237 8.17 2.82 25.34
CA ARG A 237 7.59 1.72 26.12
C ARG A 237 6.15 1.41 25.70
N GLU A 238 5.37 2.44 25.38
CA GLU A 238 3.99 2.29 24.93
C GLU A 238 3.92 1.74 23.52
N VAL A 239 4.76 2.23 22.60
CA VAL A 239 4.90 1.69 21.25
C VAL A 239 5.19 0.19 21.30
N MET A 240 6.22 -0.23 22.05
CA MET A 240 6.53 -1.65 22.23
C MET A 240 5.33 -2.46 22.76
N ARG A 241 4.59 -1.92 23.73
CA ARG A 241 3.41 -2.58 24.30
C ARG A 241 2.28 -2.70 23.26
N LEU A 242 2.00 -1.65 22.50
CA LEU A 242 0.92 -1.61 21.50
C LEU A 242 1.23 -2.53 20.32
N SER A 243 2.44 -2.43 19.78
CA SER A 243 2.98 -3.30 18.73
C SER A 243 2.90 -4.79 19.09
N ALA A 244 3.20 -5.14 20.35
CA ALA A 244 3.11 -6.52 20.82
C ALA A 244 1.67 -7.06 20.91
N GLN A 245 0.63 -6.22 20.84
CA GLN A 245 -0.76 -6.69 20.88
C GLN A 245 -1.14 -7.45 19.61
N GLY A 246 -0.54 -7.10 18.46
CA GLY A 246 -0.71 -7.86 17.23
C GLY A 246 -0.34 -9.32 17.46
N LEU A 247 0.81 -9.57 18.10
CA LEU A 247 1.37 -10.91 18.35
C LEU A 247 0.47 -11.82 19.20
N ARG A 248 -0.62 -11.31 19.79
CA ARG A 248 -1.61 -12.14 20.48
C ARG A 248 -2.48 -12.99 19.54
N ALA A 249 -2.50 -12.63 18.25
CA ALA A 249 -3.14 -13.43 17.19
C ALA A 249 -2.15 -14.31 16.40
N ALA A 250 -0.86 -14.29 16.78
CA ALA A 250 0.15 -15.18 16.21
C ALA A 250 0.13 -16.57 16.86
#